data_AF-A0A3D5TK93-F1
#
_entry.id   AF-A0A3D5TK93-F1
#
_cell.length_a   1.000
_cell.length_b   1.000
_cell.length_c   1.000
_cell.angle_alpha   90.00
_cell.angle_beta   90.00
_cell.angle_gamma   90.00
#
_symmetry.space_group_name_H-M   'P 1'
#
loop_
_entity.id
_entity.type
_entity.pdbx_description
1 polymer ?
#
loop_
_entity_poly.entity_id
_entity_poly.type
_entity_poly.pdbx_seq_one_letter_code
_entity_poly.pdbx_strand_id
1 'polypeptide(L)'
;MRLKVIVILILLLVMGGYVFFIGIQEFKDQALISADNVSTGFKGALTSLFNLQPDGALRHFDKVKREIELLQNQLPALTKFLPILKNLPPLFDNIDEITSVASKLTIKLDLLQKEGAGFVLQEKGLSLIKLLEEVLADIDQLDSLTTNLRQQAKEIDFDLGDEIRTMNHQLQSSKMFLKSFISWLKEKKPHHLVIIFQNPSEMRPAGGFIGSFAQLTLHQASMTNLEVNDVYDIDGQLKKKIIPPKALQSITPTWGARDANWFFDFPTSAKKVIELLEASRTYKERGTKFDGAIAINVHVINDILRIIGPIEIKEYDIVLDHNNFLPEIQRNVETNKNKNVLKSATPIIFEKIGTLKDEGKIALVEIIADRIEKKDIMIYLDDLMMENFIQNMGVGGEVTRLPKDFFGEYLAVINANIAGG
;
A
#
# COMPACT_ATOMS: atom_id res chain seq x y z
N MET A 1 5.74 36.12 71.64
CA MET A 1 6.34 35.97 70.29
C MET A 1 6.21 34.55 69.73
N ARG A 2 6.51 33.49 70.51
CA ARG A 2 6.48 32.08 70.03
C ARG A 2 5.13 31.56 69.53
N LEU A 3 4.01 31.95 70.14
CA LEU A 3 2.66 31.48 69.73
C LEU A 3 2.21 32.02 68.36
N LYS A 4 2.55 33.28 68.03
CA LYS A 4 2.21 33.89 66.73
C LYS A 4 2.97 33.23 65.56
N VAL A 5 4.21 32.81 65.79
CA VAL A 5 5.03 32.11 64.78
C VAL A 5 4.50 30.71 64.49
N ILE A 6 4.05 29.99 65.53
CA ILE A 6 3.46 28.64 65.40
C ILE A 6 2.13 28.70 64.63
N VAL A 7 1.26 29.68 64.91
CA VAL A 7 -0.02 29.84 64.21
C VAL A 7 0.18 30.20 62.73
N ILE A 8 1.17 31.03 62.40
CA ILE A 8 1.51 31.36 61.00
C ILE A 8 2.09 30.14 60.27
N LEU A 9 2.92 29.33 60.92
CA LEU A 9 3.43 28.08 60.34
C LEU A 9 2.31 27.10 60.07
N ILE A 10 1.34 26.94 60.98
CA ILE A 10 0.18 26.06 60.79
C ILE A 10 -0.72 26.59 59.67
N LEU A 11 -0.97 27.90 59.60
CA LEU A 11 -1.73 28.52 58.50
C LEU A 11 -1.03 28.37 57.15
N LEU A 12 0.30 28.48 57.09
CA LEU A 12 1.08 28.22 55.86
C LEU A 12 1.08 26.73 55.48
N LEU A 13 1.03 25.83 56.45
CA LEU A 13 0.95 24.38 56.22
C LEU A 13 -0.45 23.96 55.78
N VAL A 14 -1.50 24.58 56.34
CA VAL A 14 -2.91 24.36 55.96
C VAL A 14 -3.22 25.03 54.61
N MET A 15 -2.76 26.26 54.37
CA MET A 15 -2.87 26.90 53.05
C MET A 15 -2.01 26.16 52.02
N GLY A 16 -0.80 25.73 52.38
CA GLY A 16 0.04 24.90 51.53
C GLY A 16 -0.64 23.56 51.20
N GLY A 17 -1.28 22.92 52.18
CA GLY A 17 -2.05 21.70 52.00
C GLY A 17 -3.33 21.90 51.18
N TYR A 18 -4.00 23.05 51.32
CA TYR A 18 -5.21 23.40 50.57
C TYR A 18 -4.90 23.77 49.11
N VAL A 19 -3.86 24.56 48.86
CA VAL A 19 -3.33 24.85 47.52
C VAL A 19 -2.84 23.56 46.85
N PHE A 20 -2.19 22.67 47.60
CA PHE A 20 -1.80 21.35 47.13
C PHE A 20 -3.01 20.46 46.79
N PHE A 21 -4.06 20.49 47.60
CA PHE A 21 -5.30 19.74 47.35
C PHE A 21 -6.05 20.25 46.11
N ILE A 22 -6.17 21.57 45.95
CA ILE A 22 -6.73 22.19 44.73
C ILE A 22 -5.89 21.81 43.52
N GLY A 23 -4.57 21.90 43.61
CA GLY A 23 -3.67 21.52 42.52
C GLY A 23 -3.79 20.03 42.13
N ILE A 24 -4.03 19.14 43.09
CA ILE A 24 -4.33 17.71 42.79
C ILE A 24 -5.67 17.57 42.09
N GLN A 25 -6.70 18.30 42.53
CA GLN A 25 -8.04 18.20 41.96
C GLN A 25 -8.08 18.77 40.54
N GLU A 26 -7.47 19.93 40.31
CA GLU A 26 -7.29 20.54 38.99
C GLU A 26 -6.50 19.62 38.05
N PHE A 27 -5.37 19.06 38.53
CA PHE A 27 -4.59 18.09 37.76
C PHE A 27 -5.40 16.83 37.43
N LYS A 28 -6.19 16.31 38.37
CA LYS A 28 -7.04 15.13 38.15
C LYS A 28 -8.09 15.40 37.08
N ASP A 29 -8.80 16.52 37.18
CA ASP A 29 -9.87 16.87 36.24
C ASP A 29 -9.29 17.12 34.83
N GLN A 30 -8.15 17.80 34.76
CA GLN A 30 -7.42 18.00 33.52
C GLN A 30 -6.86 16.69 32.94
N ALA A 31 -6.27 15.83 33.77
CA ALA A 31 -5.75 14.53 33.37
C ALA A 31 -6.85 13.62 32.81
N LEU A 32 -8.06 13.65 33.35
CA LEU A 32 -9.20 12.89 32.83
C LEU A 32 -9.61 13.36 31.43
N ILE A 33 -9.70 14.68 31.21
CA ILE A 33 -10.03 15.26 29.91
C ILE A 33 -8.91 14.99 28.89
N SER A 34 -7.67 15.27 29.28
CA SER A 34 -6.51 15.07 28.41
C SER A 34 -6.28 13.59 28.10
N ALA A 35 -6.57 12.65 29.01
CA ALA A 35 -6.47 11.22 28.73
C ALA A 35 -7.42 10.77 27.60
N ASP A 36 -8.68 11.23 27.62
CA ASP A 36 -9.65 10.92 26.56
C ASP A 36 -9.23 11.57 25.21
N ASN A 37 -8.78 12.82 25.25
CA ASN A 37 -8.28 13.52 24.07
C ASN A 37 -7.00 12.90 23.49
N VAL A 38 -6.07 12.46 24.34
CA VAL A 38 -4.85 11.75 23.94
C VAL A 38 -5.22 10.41 23.34
N SER A 39 -6.08 9.63 23.99
CA SER A 39 -6.54 8.34 23.47
C SER A 39 -7.21 8.48 22.11
N THR A 40 -8.22 9.34 21.99
CA THR A 40 -8.95 9.57 20.74
C THR A 40 -8.06 10.20 19.66
N GLY A 41 -7.22 11.16 20.04
CA GLY A 41 -6.26 11.80 19.14
C GLY A 41 -5.26 10.79 18.59
N PHE A 42 -4.69 9.95 19.44
CA PHE A 42 -3.74 8.93 19.04
C PHE A 42 -4.40 7.89 18.12
N LYS A 43 -5.61 7.42 18.44
CA LYS A 43 -6.40 6.53 17.56
C LYS A 43 -6.64 7.16 16.18
N GLY A 44 -7.03 8.44 16.14
CA GLY A 44 -7.22 9.18 14.88
C GLY A 44 -5.93 9.36 14.08
N ALA A 45 -4.81 9.60 14.76
CA ALA A 45 -3.50 9.76 14.16
C ALA A 45 -3.06 8.47 13.45
N LEU A 46 -3.16 7.35 14.16
CA LEU A 46 -2.84 6.03 13.63
C LEU A 46 -3.74 5.65 12.46
N THR A 47 -5.05 5.84 12.60
CA THR A 47 -6.01 5.55 11.53
C THR A 47 -5.68 6.35 10.26
N SER A 48 -5.38 7.64 10.42
CA SER A 48 -4.99 8.49 9.29
C SER A 48 -3.66 8.04 8.67
N LEU A 49 -2.67 7.67 9.48
CA LEU A 49 -1.38 7.17 9.01
C LEU A 49 -1.52 5.90 8.17
N PHE A 50 -2.29 4.92 8.65
CA PHE A 50 -2.52 3.65 7.93
C PHE A 50 -3.39 3.81 6.70
N ASN A 51 -4.24 4.83 6.66
CA ASN A 51 -5.02 5.20 5.47
C ASN A 51 -4.24 6.11 4.50
N LEU A 52 -2.93 6.32 4.71
CA LEU A 52 -2.09 7.20 3.90
C LEU A 52 -2.64 8.64 3.81
N GLN A 53 -3.19 9.15 4.91
CA GLN A 53 -3.72 10.51 5.05
C GLN A 53 -2.75 11.36 5.89
N PRO A 54 -1.67 11.87 5.28
CA PRO A 54 -0.59 12.51 6.02
C PRO A 54 -1.03 13.72 6.85
N ASP A 55 -1.82 14.62 6.25
CA ASP A 55 -2.33 15.81 6.93
C ASP A 55 -3.32 15.47 8.05
N GLY A 56 -4.07 14.36 7.91
CA GLY A 56 -4.92 13.83 8.97
C GLY A 56 -4.09 13.39 10.16
N ALA A 57 -3.05 12.58 9.91
CA ALA A 57 -2.16 12.05 10.93
C ALA A 57 -1.46 13.18 11.70
N LEU A 58 -0.86 14.14 11.00
CA LEU A 58 -0.15 15.27 11.60
C LEU A 58 -1.07 16.09 12.52
N ARG A 59 -2.29 16.41 12.09
CA ARG A 59 -3.25 17.18 12.91
C ARG A 59 -3.62 16.46 14.20
N HIS A 60 -3.81 15.15 14.13
CA HIS A 60 -4.12 14.34 15.31
C HIS A 60 -2.93 14.24 16.27
N PHE A 61 -1.72 14.02 15.74
CA PHE A 61 -0.49 14.01 16.51
C PHE A 61 -0.22 15.36 17.20
N ASP A 62 -0.44 16.48 16.51
CA ASP A 62 -0.31 17.82 17.10
C ASP A 62 -1.30 18.04 18.26
N LYS A 63 -2.53 17.50 18.14
CA LYS A 63 -3.52 17.56 19.23
C LYS A 63 -3.04 16.76 20.44
N VAL A 64 -2.54 15.54 20.22
CA VAL A 64 -1.99 14.68 21.30
C VAL A 64 -0.84 15.39 22.01
N LYS A 65 0.10 15.96 21.25
CA LYS A 65 1.24 16.68 21.80
C LYS A 65 0.84 17.83 22.71
N ARG A 66 -0.12 18.66 22.30
CA ARG A 66 -0.61 19.79 23.11
C ARG A 66 -1.23 19.33 24.43
N GLU A 67 -2.01 18.25 24.40
CA GLU A 67 -2.62 17.69 25.61
C GLU A 67 -1.56 17.14 26.59
N ILE A 68 -0.50 16.54 26.06
CA ILE A 68 0.62 16.04 26.86
C ILE A 68 1.45 17.18 27.46
N GLU A 69 1.77 18.20 26.69
CA GLU A 69 2.49 19.40 27.16
C GLU A 69 1.74 20.08 28.31
N LEU A 70 0.40 20.13 28.24
CA LEU A 70 -0.44 20.66 29.32
C LEU A 70 -0.28 19.87 30.62
N LEU A 71 -0.24 18.53 30.55
CA LEU A 71 -0.03 17.67 31.72
C LEU A 71 1.40 17.76 32.25
N GLN A 72 2.40 17.66 31.38
CA GLN A 72 3.82 17.71 31.74
C GLN A 72 4.17 18.98 32.55
N ASN A 73 3.59 20.13 32.22
CA ASN A 73 3.85 21.39 32.93
C ASN A 73 3.42 21.38 34.41
N GLN A 74 2.45 20.55 34.79
CA GLN A 74 1.92 20.46 36.16
C GLN A 74 2.59 19.35 37.00
N LEU A 75 3.24 18.37 36.35
CA LEU A 75 3.82 17.20 37.02
C LEU A 75 4.98 17.49 37.99
N PRO A 76 5.94 18.39 37.72
CA PRO A 76 7.11 18.58 38.59
C PRO A 76 6.75 18.98 40.03
N ALA A 77 5.65 19.70 40.21
CA ALA A 77 5.13 20.07 41.52
C ALA A 77 4.53 18.86 42.26
N LEU A 78 3.84 17.97 41.53
CA LEU A 78 3.06 16.86 42.10
C LEU A 78 3.89 15.57 42.30
N THR A 79 4.85 15.28 41.42
CA THR A 79 5.71 14.07 41.49
C THR A 79 6.58 14.02 42.75
N LYS A 80 6.87 15.17 43.36
CA LYS A 80 7.57 15.26 44.65
C LYS A 80 6.76 14.68 45.82
N PHE A 81 5.44 14.69 45.72
CA PHE A 81 4.53 14.30 46.80
C PHE A 81 3.74 13.02 46.51
N LEU A 82 3.55 12.69 45.23
CA LEU A 82 2.81 11.51 44.77
C LEU A 82 3.75 10.58 43.98
N PRO A 83 4.33 9.56 44.63
CA PRO A 83 5.22 8.60 43.96
C PRO A 83 4.59 7.88 42.77
N ILE A 84 3.26 7.71 42.78
CA ILE A 84 2.49 7.08 41.70
C ILE A 84 2.61 7.84 40.36
N LEU A 85 2.92 9.15 40.39
CA LEU A 85 3.07 9.97 39.19
C LEU A 85 4.48 9.89 38.59
N LYS A 86 5.45 9.21 39.22
CA LYS A 86 6.84 9.14 38.74
C LYS A 86 7.00 8.43 37.39
N ASN A 87 6.05 7.57 37.02
CA ASN A 87 6.07 6.81 35.77
C ASN A 87 5.40 7.55 34.60
N LEU A 88 4.75 8.68 34.86
CA LEU A 88 4.07 9.48 33.83
C LEU A 88 5.03 10.29 32.94
N PRO A 89 6.10 10.95 33.43
CA PRO A 89 7.01 11.66 32.54
C PRO A 89 7.65 10.75 31.47
N PRO A 90 8.20 9.56 31.79
CA PRO A 90 8.72 8.65 30.77
C PRO A 90 7.67 8.16 29.76
N LEU A 91 6.41 8.04 30.19
CA LEU A 91 5.29 7.70 29.31
C LEU A 91 5.03 8.84 28.32
N PHE A 92 4.99 10.08 28.79
CA PHE A 92 4.78 11.27 27.96
C PHE A 92 5.93 11.47 26.97
N ASP A 93 7.18 11.34 27.42
CA ASP A 93 8.36 11.43 26.54
C ASP A 93 8.28 10.43 25.38
N ASN A 94 7.80 9.21 25.65
CA ASN A 94 7.63 8.17 24.63
C ASN A 94 6.51 8.51 23.64
N ILE A 95 5.37 9.06 24.10
CA ILE A 95 4.30 9.50 23.18
C ILE A 95 4.77 10.68 22.31
N ASP A 96 5.55 11.60 22.88
CA ASP A 96 6.16 12.70 22.13
C ASP A 96 7.13 12.18 21.05
N GLU A 97 7.92 11.15 21.37
CA GLU A 97 8.80 10.49 20.41
C GLU A 97 8.02 9.78 19.30
N ILE A 98 6.96 9.04 19.64
CA ILE A 98 6.06 8.39 18.66
C ILE A 98 5.49 9.43 17.69
N THR A 99 4.98 10.53 18.24
CA THR A 99 4.41 11.65 17.47
C THR A 99 5.45 12.22 16.49
N SER A 100 6.68 12.43 16.96
CA SER A 100 7.79 12.93 16.14
C SER A 100 8.17 11.97 15.02
N VAL A 101 8.31 10.67 15.31
CA VAL A 101 8.67 9.65 14.31
C VAL A 101 7.54 9.46 13.30
N ALA A 102 6.29 9.41 13.76
CA ALA A 102 5.14 9.27 12.88
C ALA A 102 4.99 10.48 11.94
N SER A 103 5.29 11.70 12.41
CA SER A 103 5.36 12.89 11.56
C SER A 103 6.43 12.79 10.47
N LYS A 104 7.64 12.31 10.80
CA LYS A 104 8.70 12.08 9.81
C LYS A 104 8.30 11.02 8.79
N LEU A 105 7.73 9.90 9.25
CA LEU A 105 7.22 8.84 8.39
C LEU A 105 6.18 9.40 7.42
N THR A 106 5.26 10.19 7.95
CA THR A 106 4.19 10.84 7.19
C THR A 106 4.72 11.70 6.05
N ILE A 107 5.75 12.52 6.30
CA ILE A 107 6.40 13.35 5.28
C ILE A 107 7.06 12.49 4.20
N LYS A 108 7.69 11.37 4.57
CA LYS A 108 8.32 10.45 3.62
C LYS A 108 7.29 9.70 2.77
N LEU A 109 6.15 9.33 3.35
CA LEU A 109 5.05 8.72 2.62
C LEU A 109 4.41 9.69 1.61
N ASP A 110 4.24 10.96 1.99
CA ASP A 110 3.81 12.03 1.07
C ASP A 110 4.80 12.21 -0.08
N LEU A 111 6.11 12.22 0.21
CA LEU A 111 7.14 12.25 -0.81
C LEU A 111 7.10 11.01 -1.72
N LEU A 112 6.86 9.82 -1.16
CA LEU A 112 6.73 8.60 -1.95
C LEU A 112 5.49 8.65 -2.86
N GLN A 113 4.37 9.17 -2.37
CA GLN A 113 3.14 9.38 -3.13
C GLN A 113 3.38 10.32 -4.32
N LYS A 114 4.13 11.40 -4.10
CA LYS A 114 4.41 12.44 -5.10
C LYS A 114 5.58 12.10 -6.01
N GLU A 115 6.60 11.37 -5.59
CA GLU A 115 7.81 11.18 -6.39
C GLU A 115 8.13 9.72 -6.70
N GLY A 116 7.42 8.76 -6.10
CA GLY A 116 7.67 7.33 -6.25
C GLY A 116 7.70 6.86 -7.71
N ALA A 117 6.66 7.19 -8.48
CA ALA A 117 6.62 6.88 -9.92
C ALA A 117 7.75 7.57 -10.68
N GLY A 118 8.02 8.85 -10.38
CA GLY A 118 9.11 9.61 -10.98
C GLY A 118 10.48 8.97 -10.73
N PHE A 119 10.72 8.44 -9.53
CA PHE A 119 11.98 7.75 -9.23
C PHE A 119 12.19 6.50 -10.07
N VAL A 120 11.13 5.70 -10.27
CA VAL A 120 11.18 4.48 -11.10
C VAL A 120 11.38 4.83 -12.57
N LEU A 121 10.65 5.82 -13.09
CA LEU A 121 10.61 6.15 -14.52
C LEU A 121 11.80 6.99 -15.00
N GLN A 122 12.42 7.78 -14.12
CA GLN A 122 13.52 8.69 -14.47
C GLN A 122 14.90 8.14 -14.08
N GLU A 123 15.03 6.81 -13.98
CA GLU A 123 16.27 6.12 -13.61
C GLU A 123 16.88 6.54 -12.25
N LYS A 124 16.06 7.02 -11.31
CA LYS A 124 16.47 7.42 -9.95
C LYS A 124 16.16 6.34 -8.91
N GLY A 125 16.22 5.06 -9.29
CA GLY A 125 15.86 3.94 -8.43
C GLY A 125 16.65 3.87 -7.12
N LEU A 126 17.93 4.25 -7.10
CA LEU A 126 18.71 4.33 -5.85
C LEU A 126 18.15 5.35 -4.85
N SER A 127 17.58 6.46 -5.33
CA SER A 127 16.90 7.44 -4.48
C SER A 127 15.62 6.86 -3.90
N LEU A 128 14.86 6.08 -4.67
CA LEU A 128 13.69 5.36 -4.17
C LEU A 128 14.08 4.34 -3.09
N ILE A 129 15.10 3.52 -3.35
CA ILE A 129 15.59 2.53 -2.37
C ILE A 129 15.99 3.22 -1.07
N LYS A 130 16.73 4.34 -1.14
CA LYS A 130 17.12 5.10 0.05
C LYS A 130 15.89 5.62 0.81
N LEU A 131 14.90 6.19 0.11
CA LEU A 131 13.67 6.66 0.74
C LEU A 131 12.90 5.51 1.42
N LEU A 132 12.82 4.34 0.78
CA LEU A 132 12.19 3.16 1.36
C LEU A 132 12.95 2.63 2.59
N GLU A 133 14.29 2.68 2.59
CA GLU A 133 15.12 2.35 3.75
C GLU A 133 14.87 3.33 4.92
N GLU A 134 14.71 4.62 4.62
CA GLU A 134 14.37 5.63 5.63
C GLU A 134 12.94 5.48 6.18
N VAL A 135 11.98 5.03 5.35
CA VAL A 135 10.62 4.67 5.78
C VAL A 135 10.66 3.43 6.67
N LEU A 136 11.43 2.42 6.28
CA LEU A 136 11.63 1.21 7.08
C LEU A 136 12.23 1.53 8.45
N ALA A 137 13.22 2.42 8.51
CA ALA A 137 13.81 2.84 9.78
C ALA A 137 12.80 3.52 10.72
N ASP A 138 11.93 4.38 10.20
CA ASP A 138 10.87 5.02 11.00
C ASP A 138 9.84 3.99 11.48
N ILE A 139 9.46 3.02 10.65
CA ILE A 139 8.57 1.92 11.04
C ILE A 139 9.20 1.06 12.15
N ASP A 140 10.48 0.72 12.02
CA ASP A 140 11.24 -0.03 13.05
C ASP A 140 11.27 0.74 14.38
N GLN A 141 11.46 2.07 14.33
CA GLN A 141 11.44 2.91 15.53
C GLN A 141 10.03 3.00 16.14
N LEU A 142 8.98 3.20 15.33
CA LEU A 142 7.59 3.22 15.80
C LEU A 142 7.19 1.91 16.47
N ASP A 143 7.55 0.78 15.88
CA ASP A 143 7.30 -0.56 16.43
C ASP A 143 7.92 -0.74 17.83
N SER A 144 9.14 -0.24 18.03
CA SER A 144 9.80 -0.26 19.35
C SER A 144 9.13 0.68 20.35
N LEU A 145 8.83 1.91 19.95
CA LEU A 145 8.25 2.93 20.84
C LEU A 145 6.84 2.55 21.29
N THR A 146 6.03 2.02 20.39
CA THR A 146 4.66 1.56 20.67
C THR A 146 4.64 0.31 21.55
N THR A 147 5.64 -0.57 21.42
CA THR A 147 5.86 -1.69 22.35
C THR A 147 6.24 -1.19 23.75
N ASN A 148 7.15 -0.21 23.85
CA ASN A 148 7.51 0.42 25.12
C ASN A 148 6.32 1.14 25.76
N LEU A 149 5.50 1.82 24.95
CA LEU A 149 4.31 2.55 25.41
C LEU A 149 3.34 1.60 26.10
N ARG A 150 3.13 0.41 25.50
CA ARG A 150 2.32 -0.65 26.09
C ARG A 150 2.87 -1.18 27.41
N GLN A 151 4.19 -1.29 27.55
CA GLN A 151 4.81 -1.69 28.81
C GLN A 151 4.63 -0.61 29.89
N GLN A 152 4.92 0.66 29.56
CA GLN A 152 4.80 1.79 30.48
C GLN A 152 3.34 2.01 30.94
N ALA A 153 2.38 1.89 30.03
CA ALA A 153 0.96 1.99 30.38
C ALA A 153 0.53 0.90 31.38
N LYS A 154 1.03 -0.32 31.21
CA LYS A 154 0.76 -1.42 32.14
C LYS A 154 1.33 -1.16 33.55
N GLU A 155 2.45 -0.46 33.67
CA GLU A 155 3.06 -0.10 34.96
C GLU A 155 2.22 0.89 35.78
N ILE A 156 1.29 1.61 35.13
CA ILE A 156 0.34 2.53 35.77
C ILE A 156 -1.09 1.97 35.79
N ASP A 157 -1.25 0.65 35.60
CA ASP A 157 -2.55 -0.05 35.54
C ASP A 157 -3.49 0.50 34.46
N PHE A 158 -2.93 0.98 33.35
CA PHE A 158 -3.66 1.47 32.19
C PHE A 158 -3.55 0.47 31.02
N ASP A 159 -4.68 -0.04 30.55
CA ASP A 159 -4.73 -0.86 29.33
C ASP A 159 -4.94 0.03 28.10
N LEU A 160 -3.95 0.04 27.19
CA LEU A 160 -4.06 0.75 25.92
C LEU A 160 -5.00 0.06 24.91
N GLY A 161 -5.58 -1.09 25.27
CA GLY A 161 -6.59 -1.78 24.46
C GLY A 161 -6.01 -2.67 23.37
N ASP A 162 -6.91 -3.18 22.52
CA ASP A 162 -6.60 -4.03 21.36
C ASP A 162 -6.01 -3.24 20.19
N GLU A 163 -6.25 -1.94 20.11
CA GLU A 163 -5.86 -1.12 18.96
C GLU A 163 -4.34 -0.99 18.83
N ILE A 164 -3.61 -0.82 19.94
CA ILE A 164 -2.14 -0.83 19.92
C ILE A 164 -1.60 -2.20 19.51
N ARG A 165 -2.27 -3.29 19.90
CA ARG A 165 -1.87 -4.64 19.48
C ARG A 165 -2.02 -4.80 17.98
N THR A 166 -3.18 -4.40 17.44
CA THR A 166 -3.47 -4.42 16.00
C THR A 166 -2.45 -3.57 15.23
N MET A 167 -2.13 -2.37 15.72
CA MET A 167 -1.09 -1.52 15.12
C MET A 167 0.26 -2.20 15.12
N ASN A 168 0.72 -2.77 16.24
CA ASN A 168 2.02 -3.45 16.28
C ASN A 168 2.04 -4.60 15.26
N HIS A 169 0.94 -5.36 15.12
CA HIS A 169 0.84 -6.39 14.09
C HIS A 169 0.96 -5.81 12.66
N GLN A 170 0.31 -4.67 12.38
CA GLN A 170 0.42 -3.99 11.09
C GLN A 170 1.84 -3.46 10.83
N LEU A 171 2.48 -2.81 11.82
CA LEU A 171 3.87 -2.33 11.71
C LEU A 171 4.85 -3.47 11.46
N GLN A 172 4.70 -4.61 12.16
CA GLN A 172 5.52 -5.79 11.93
C GLN A 172 5.34 -6.36 10.53
N SER A 173 4.10 -6.43 10.04
CA SER A 173 3.79 -6.89 8.69
C SER A 173 4.39 -5.98 7.62
N SER A 174 4.20 -4.66 7.75
CA SER A 174 4.78 -3.66 6.86
C SER A 174 6.31 -3.67 6.89
N LYS A 175 6.92 -3.81 8.07
CA LYS A 175 8.37 -3.97 8.24
C LYS A 175 8.90 -5.18 7.47
N MET A 176 8.24 -6.32 7.64
CA MET A 176 8.64 -7.57 7.02
C MET A 176 8.54 -7.47 5.49
N PHE A 177 7.44 -6.92 4.98
CA PHE A 177 7.26 -6.65 3.56
C PHE A 177 8.32 -5.69 3.01
N LEU A 178 8.51 -4.52 3.63
CA LEU A 178 9.47 -3.52 3.17
C LEU A 178 10.91 -4.07 3.19
N LYS A 179 11.29 -4.87 4.19
CA LYS A 179 12.60 -5.54 4.21
C LYS A 179 12.77 -6.46 3.00
N SER A 180 11.79 -7.31 2.70
CA SER A 180 11.84 -8.18 1.52
C SER A 180 11.83 -7.39 0.21
N PHE A 181 10.98 -6.37 0.10
CA PHE A 181 10.84 -5.55 -1.09
C PHE A 181 12.10 -4.72 -1.37
N ILE A 182 12.69 -4.08 -0.36
CA ILE A 182 13.96 -3.36 -0.50
C ILE A 182 15.09 -4.34 -0.86
N SER A 183 15.13 -5.52 -0.25
CA SER A 183 16.13 -6.54 -0.58
C SER A 183 16.02 -6.96 -2.04
N TRP A 184 14.80 -7.24 -2.51
CA TRP A 184 14.49 -7.54 -3.90
C TRP A 184 14.97 -6.40 -4.80
N LEU A 185 14.50 -5.17 -4.58
CA LEU A 185 14.92 -4.00 -5.38
C LEU A 185 16.45 -3.79 -5.45
N LYS A 186 17.21 -4.18 -4.42
CA LYS A 186 18.67 -4.01 -4.34
C LYS A 186 19.47 -5.10 -5.04
N GLU A 187 18.83 -6.17 -5.50
CA GLU A 187 19.54 -7.24 -6.19
C GLU A 187 20.28 -6.72 -7.42
N LYS A 188 21.45 -7.30 -7.69
CA LYS A 188 22.27 -6.91 -8.86
C LYS A 188 21.74 -7.46 -10.17
N LYS A 189 20.87 -8.47 -10.13
CA LYS A 189 20.21 -8.99 -11.32
C LYS A 189 18.98 -8.13 -11.63
N PRO A 190 18.62 -7.94 -12.91
CA PRO A 190 17.34 -7.34 -13.25
C PRO A 190 16.18 -8.21 -12.79
N HIS A 191 15.09 -7.54 -12.44
CA HIS A 191 13.81 -8.13 -12.14
C HIS A 191 12.88 -8.01 -13.33
N HIS A 192 12.06 -9.03 -13.55
CA HIS A 192 11.10 -9.04 -14.65
C HIS A 192 9.69 -9.24 -14.12
N LEU A 193 8.80 -8.32 -14.44
CA LEU A 193 7.38 -8.41 -14.11
C LEU A 193 6.56 -8.48 -15.39
N VAL A 194 5.45 -9.21 -15.35
CA VAL A 194 4.47 -9.23 -16.44
C VAL A 194 3.35 -8.26 -16.10
N ILE A 195 3.10 -7.25 -16.93
CA ILE A 195 1.88 -6.45 -16.85
C ILE A 195 0.86 -7.06 -17.82
N ILE A 196 -0.19 -7.68 -17.28
CA ILE A 196 -1.24 -8.35 -18.04
C ILE A 196 -2.33 -7.32 -18.36
N PHE A 197 -2.60 -7.09 -19.65
CA PHE A 197 -3.68 -6.20 -20.08
C PHE A 197 -4.95 -7.00 -20.32
N GLN A 198 -5.99 -6.72 -19.53
CA GLN A 198 -7.24 -7.48 -19.54
C GLN A 198 -8.38 -6.70 -20.20
N ASN A 199 -9.08 -7.32 -21.14
CA ASN A 199 -10.33 -6.82 -21.72
C ASN A 199 -11.53 -7.44 -20.99
N PRO A 200 -12.22 -6.72 -20.08
CA PRO A 200 -13.36 -7.27 -19.34
C PRO A 200 -14.60 -7.50 -20.22
N SER A 201 -14.65 -6.90 -21.42
CA SER A 201 -15.74 -7.15 -22.40
C SER A 201 -15.74 -8.60 -22.90
N GLU A 202 -14.57 -9.26 -22.84
CA GLU A 202 -14.39 -10.67 -23.09
C GLU A 202 -14.02 -11.36 -21.77
N MET A 203 -15.01 -11.46 -20.88
CA MET A 203 -14.95 -12.08 -19.55
C MET A 203 -14.10 -13.37 -19.51
N ARG A 204 -13.14 -13.34 -18.59
CA ARG A 204 -12.45 -14.51 -18.04
C ARG A 204 -12.59 -14.48 -16.52
N PRO A 205 -12.56 -15.63 -15.85
CA PRO A 205 -12.72 -15.71 -14.39
C PRO A 205 -11.84 -14.75 -13.59
N ALA A 206 -10.60 -14.51 -14.01
CA ALA A 206 -9.68 -13.59 -13.34
C ALA A 206 -9.54 -12.21 -14.03
N GLY A 207 -10.61 -11.68 -14.63
CA GLY A 207 -10.74 -10.25 -14.95
C GLY A 207 -11.09 -9.91 -16.42
N GLY A 208 -10.64 -10.69 -17.40
CA GLY A 208 -10.91 -10.43 -18.82
C GLY A 208 -9.93 -11.08 -19.78
N PHE A 209 -10.17 -10.99 -21.08
CA PHE A 209 -9.30 -11.59 -22.10
C PHE A 209 -7.92 -10.93 -22.13
N ILE A 210 -6.87 -11.75 -22.21
CA ILE A 210 -5.49 -11.28 -22.30
C ILE A 210 -5.12 -11.23 -23.78
N GLY A 211 -5.32 -10.09 -24.44
CA GLY A 211 -4.90 -9.90 -25.83
C GLY A 211 -3.44 -9.47 -25.98
N SER A 212 -2.88 -8.88 -24.93
CA SER A 212 -1.53 -8.34 -24.92
C SER A 212 -1.00 -8.25 -23.49
N PHE A 213 0.31 -8.11 -23.35
CA PHE A 213 0.96 -7.91 -22.06
C PHE A 213 2.23 -7.09 -22.26
N ALA A 214 2.78 -6.55 -21.18
CA ALA A 214 4.09 -5.94 -21.19
C ALA A 214 5.06 -6.72 -20.30
N GLN A 215 6.31 -6.87 -20.74
CA GLN A 215 7.42 -7.20 -19.85
C GLN A 215 8.00 -5.89 -19.31
N LEU A 216 7.88 -5.69 -18.01
CA LEU A 216 8.57 -4.64 -17.27
C LEU A 216 9.88 -5.19 -16.73
N THR A 217 11.01 -4.57 -17.08
CA THR A 217 12.31 -4.87 -16.48
C THR A 217 12.68 -3.75 -15.51
N LEU A 218 12.91 -4.13 -14.26
CA LEU A 218 13.44 -3.25 -13.23
C LEU A 218 14.89 -3.62 -12.92
N HIS A 219 15.74 -2.64 -12.72
CA HIS A 219 17.09 -2.85 -12.21
C HIS A 219 17.40 -1.79 -11.17
N GLN A 220 17.69 -2.21 -9.94
CA GLN A 220 17.94 -1.30 -8.82
C GLN A 220 16.84 -0.24 -8.64
N ALA A 221 15.58 -0.69 -8.69
CA ALA A 221 14.36 0.11 -8.63
C ALA A 221 14.11 1.11 -9.78
N SER A 222 14.97 1.12 -10.81
CA SER A 222 14.74 1.88 -12.05
C SER A 222 14.08 1.01 -13.10
N MET A 223 13.09 1.54 -13.81
CA MET A 223 12.58 0.91 -15.03
C MET A 223 13.62 1.07 -16.14
N THR A 224 14.15 -0.06 -16.62
CA THR A 224 15.16 -0.07 -17.69
C THR A 224 14.61 -0.52 -19.03
N ASN A 225 13.49 -1.25 -19.03
CA ASN A 225 12.80 -1.65 -20.26
C ASN A 225 11.32 -1.89 -20.00
N LEU A 226 10.49 -1.55 -21.00
CA LEU A 226 9.07 -1.89 -21.04
C LEU A 226 8.73 -2.38 -22.45
N GLU A 227 8.55 -3.69 -22.61
CA GLU A 227 8.30 -4.31 -23.90
C GLU A 227 6.87 -4.83 -23.99
N VAL A 228 6.04 -4.18 -24.80
CA VAL A 228 4.66 -4.61 -25.07
C VAL A 228 4.65 -5.66 -26.18
N ASN A 229 3.96 -6.77 -25.93
CA ASN A 229 3.85 -7.93 -26.80
C ASN A 229 2.39 -8.31 -27.04
N ASP A 230 2.11 -8.77 -28.26
CA ASP A 230 0.88 -9.50 -28.56
C ASP A 230 0.99 -10.92 -27.97
N VAL A 231 -0.05 -11.36 -27.27
CA VAL A 231 -0.07 -12.69 -26.64
C VAL A 231 0.04 -13.81 -27.68
N TYR A 232 -0.52 -13.61 -28.89
CA TYR A 232 -0.57 -14.62 -29.93
C TYR A 232 0.82 -14.93 -30.48
N ASP A 233 1.70 -13.92 -30.54
CA ASP A 233 3.10 -14.08 -30.95
C ASP A 233 3.85 -15.01 -30.01
N ILE A 234 3.57 -14.92 -28.70
CA ILE A 234 4.21 -15.76 -27.68
C ILE A 234 3.58 -17.16 -27.62
N ASP A 235 2.26 -17.25 -27.69
CA ASP A 235 1.54 -18.53 -27.73
C ASP A 235 1.97 -19.38 -28.92
N GLY A 236 2.20 -18.77 -30.08
CA GLY A 236 2.69 -19.45 -31.28
C GLY A 236 4.09 -20.07 -31.14
N GLN A 237 4.84 -19.71 -30.11
CA GLN A 237 6.20 -20.21 -29.85
C GLN A 237 6.24 -21.40 -28.87
N LEU A 238 5.09 -21.80 -28.32
CA LEU A 238 5.00 -22.93 -27.39
C LEU A 238 5.24 -24.25 -28.14
N LYS A 239 6.38 -24.90 -27.85
CA LYS A 239 6.72 -26.21 -28.45
C LYS A 239 5.81 -27.34 -27.95
N LYS A 240 5.44 -27.31 -26.67
CA LYS A 240 4.60 -28.34 -26.04
C LYS A 240 3.14 -27.91 -26.14
N LYS A 241 2.31 -28.73 -26.78
CA LYS A 241 0.86 -28.57 -26.76
C LYS A 241 0.35 -28.99 -25.39
N ILE A 242 -0.05 -28.02 -24.57
CA ILE A 242 -0.63 -28.25 -23.24
C ILE A 242 -2.15 -28.40 -23.42
N ILE A 243 -2.72 -29.45 -22.82
CA ILE A 243 -4.16 -29.68 -22.84
C ILE A 243 -4.83 -28.62 -21.95
N PRO A 244 -5.78 -27.82 -22.47
CA PRO A 244 -6.46 -26.82 -21.65
C PRO A 244 -7.48 -27.46 -20.69
N PRO A 245 -7.98 -26.71 -19.69
CA PRO A 245 -9.10 -27.11 -18.85
C PRO A 245 -10.27 -27.69 -19.67
N LYS A 246 -10.96 -28.70 -19.14
CA LYS A 246 -11.97 -29.46 -19.91
C LYS A 246 -13.00 -28.60 -20.62
N ALA A 247 -13.46 -27.52 -19.98
CA ALA A 247 -14.42 -26.57 -20.56
C ALA A 247 -13.86 -25.84 -21.81
N LEU A 248 -12.56 -25.54 -21.82
CA LEU A 248 -11.86 -24.84 -22.89
C LEU A 248 -11.51 -25.72 -24.10
N GLN A 249 -11.48 -27.05 -23.93
CA GLN A 249 -11.05 -27.98 -24.99
C GLN A 249 -11.96 -27.97 -26.23
N SER A 250 -13.23 -27.57 -26.07
CA SER A 250 -14.16 -27.40 -27.21
C SER A 250 -13.88 -26.15 -28.06
N ILE A 251 -13.11 -25.20 -27.51
CA ILE A 251 -12.84 -23.89 -28.11
C ILE A 251 -11.41 -23.85 -28.66
N THR A 252 -10.46 -24.38 -27.91
CA THR A 252 -9.06 -24.40 -28.31
C THR A 252 -8.39 -25.74 -28.02
N PRO A 253 -7.60 -26.28 -28.96
CA PRO A 253 -6.89 -27.55 -28.75
C PRO A 253 -5.61 -27.39 -27.91
N THR A 254 -5.17 -26.15 -27.63
CA THR A 254 -3.90 -25.86 -26.94
C THR A 254 -4.09 -24.73 -25.95
N TRP A 255 -3.62 -24.94 -24.72
CA TRP A 255 -3.64 -23.92 -23.69
C TRP A 255 -2.49 -22.93 -23.87
N GLY A 256 -2.83 -21.67 -24.14
CA GLY A 256 -1.90 -20.54 -24.24
C GLY A 256 -2.14 -19.51 -23.14
N ALA A 257 -1.21 -18.57 -23.01
CA ALA A 257 -1.25 -17.48 -22.04
C ALA A 257 -2.52 -16.62 -22.17
N ARG A 258 -3.07 -16.49 -23.38
CA ARG A 258 -4.29 -15.68 -23.66
C ARG A 258 -5.54 -16.10 -22.88
N ASP A 259 -5.64 -17.39 -22.53
CA ASP A 259 -6.75 -17.99 -21.78
C ASP A 259 -6.24 -18.69 -20.49
N ALA A 260 -5.04 -18.33 -20.03
CA ALA A 260 -4.44 -18.91 -18.83
C ALA A 260 -5.02 -18.36 -17.54
N ASN A 261 -5.67 -17.19 -17.60
CA ASN A 261 -6.40 -16.60 -16.47
C ASN A 261 -7.80 -17.22 -16.25
N TRP A 262 -7.87 -18.54 -16.43
CA TRP A 262 -9.09 -19.35 -16.32
C TRP A 262 -9.51 -19.60 -14.87
N PHE A 263 -8.61 -19.49 -13.90
CA PHE A 263 -8.95 -19.69 -12.50
C PHE A 263 -9.49 -18.40 -11.92
N PHE A 264 -10.60 -18.47 -11.16
CA PHE A 264 -11.14 -17.30 -10.44
C PHE A 264 -10.13 -16.74 -9.42
N ASP A 265 -9.31 -17.62 -8.84
CA ASP A 265 -8.15 -17.23 -8.04
C ASP A 265 -7.07 -16.58 -8.91
N PHE A 266 -6.88 -15.26 -8.78
CA PHE A 266 -5.91 -14.53 -9.60
C PHE A 266 -4.47 -15.03 -9.41
N PRO A 267 -3.95 -15.31 -8.19
CA PRO A 267 -2.59 -15.81 -8.04
C PRO A 267 -2.35 -17.12 -8.80
N THR A 268 -3.32 -18.05 -8.80
CA THR A 268 -3.25 -19.28 -9.60
C THR A 268 -3.23 -18.99 -11.10
N SER A 269 -4.07 -18.06 -11.55
CA SER A 269 -4.13 -17.59 -12.95
C SER A 269 -2.83 -16.90 -13.39
N ALA A 270 -2.29 -16.00 -12.57
CA ALA A 270 -1.04 -15.28 -12.81
C ALA A 270 0.16 -16.23 -12.93
N LYS A 271 0.28 -17.20 -12.01
CA LYS A 271 1.29 -18.27 -12.09
C LYS A 271 1.20 -19.04 -13.40
N LYS A 272 -0.01 -19.38 -13.84
CA LYS A 272 -0.22 -20.12 -15.09
C LYS A 272 0.16 -19.27 -16.32
N VAL A 273 -0.17 -17.98 -16.33
CA VAL A 273 0.25 -17.04 -17.38
C VAL A 273 1.78 -17.00 -17.43
N ILE A 274 2.45 -16.74 -16.30
CA ILE A 274 3.91 -16.70 -16.19
C ILE A 274 4.54 -18.00 -16.69
N GLU A 275 4.05 -19.17 -16.25
CA GLU A 275 4.56 -20.48 -16.67
C GLU A 275 4.54 -20.66 -18.19
N LEU A 276 3.43 -20.26 -18.84
CA LEU A 276 3.30 -20.36 -20.29
C LEU A 276 4.18 -19.35 -21.03
N LEU A 277 4.29 -18.12 -20.54
CA LEU A 277 5.22 -17.14 -21.10
C LEU A 277 6.66 -17.66 -21.01
N GLU A 278 7.13 -18.10 -19.84
CA GLU A 278 8.48 -18.64 -19.66
C GLU A 278 8.77 -19.89 -20.50
N ALA A 279 7.73 -20.68 -20.81
CA ALA A 279 7.86 -21.88 -21.66
C ALA A 279 7.96 -21.56 -23.16
N SER A 280 7.61 -20.35 -23.58
CA SER A 280 7.75 -19.89 -24.97
C SER A 280 9.22 -19.83 -25.39
N ARG A 281 9.47 -19.96 -26.70
CA ARG A 281 10.85 -19.94 -27.24
C ARG A 281 11.61 -18.68 -26.83
N THR A 282 11.01 -17.50 -27.00
CA THR A 282 11.65 -16.20 -26.71
C THR A 282 12.14 -16.11 -25.27
N TYR A 283 11.30 -16.43 -24.30
CA TYR A 283 11.68 -16.32 -22.87
C TYR A 283 12.59 -17.46 -22.42
N LYS A 284 12.35 -18.67 -22.93
CA LYS A 284 13.19 -19.82 -22.62
C LYS A 284 14.63 -19.67 -23.10
N GLU A 285 14.84 -19.17 -24.32
CA GLU A 285 16.19 -18.96 -24.89
C GLU A 285 16.94 -17.82 -24.19
N ARG A 286 16.22 -16.79 -23.72
CA ARG A 286 16.78 -15.70 -22.90
C ARG A 286 17.05 -16.10 -21.45
N GLY A 287 16.51 -17.24 -20.99
CA GLY A 287 16.54 -17.63 -19.58
C GLY A 287 15.75 -16.68 -18.67
N THR A 288 14.77 -15.96 -19.22
CA THR A 288 13.96 -14.99 -18.47
C THR A 288 13.06 -15.71 -17.47
N LYS A 289 13.09 -15.24 -16.22
CA LYS A 289 12.16 -15.61 -15.16
C LYS A 289 11.40 -14.38 -14.69
N PHE A 290 10.09 -14.50 -14.54
CA PHE A 290 9.26 -13.41 -14.04
C PHE A 290 9.09 -13.55 -12.53
N ASP A 291 9.35 -12.47 -11.82
CA ASP A 291 9.23 -12.38 -10.37
C ASP A 291 7.79 -12.14 -9.91
N GLY A 292 6.86 -11.94 -10.85
CA GLY A 292 5.47 -11.65 -10.56
C GLY A 292 4.68 -11.12 -11.77
N ALA A 293 3.40 -10.86 -11.53
CA ALA A 293 2.50 -10.27 -12.51
C ALA A 293 1.60 -9.19 -11.89
N ILE A 294 1.30 -8.16 -12.68
CA ILE A 294 0.35 -7.10 -12.36
C ILE A 294 -0.71 -7.17 -13.45
N ALA A 295 -1.95 -7.52 -13.10
CA ALA A 295 -3.06 -7.39 -14.03
C ALA A 295 -3.67 -6.00 -13.91
N ILE A 296 -3.92 -5.38 -15.06
CA ILE A 296 -4.71 -4.15 -15.17
C ILE A 296 -5.75 -4.34 -16.27
N ASN A 297 -6.96 -3.88 -16.03
CA ASN A 297 -8.00 -3.88 -17.05
C ASN A 297 -8.18 -2.51 -17.69
N VAL A 298 -9.04 -2.45 -18.71
CA VAL A 298 -9.32 -1.25 -19.49
C VAL A 298 -9.79 -0.06 -18.63
N HIS A 299 -10.51 -0.30 -17.54
CA HIS A 299 -11.00 0.77 -16.68
C HIS A 299 -9.87 1.56 -16.02
N VAL A 300 -8.77 0.88 -15.69
CA VAL A 300 -7.55 1.52 -15.17
C VAL A 300 -6.98 2.50 -16.20
N ILE A 301 -6.88 2.07 -17.45
CA ILE A 301 -6.32 2.90 -18.53
C ILE A 301 -7.22 4.11 -18.81
N ASN A 302 -8.55 3.91 -18.83
CA ASN A 302 -9.48 5.01 -19.04
C ASN A 302 -9.36 6.08 -17.95
N ASP A 303 -9.23 5.69 -16.68
CA ASP A 303 -9.05 6.67 -15.60
C ASP A 303 -7.69 7.36 -15.64
N ILE A 304 -6.63 6.64 -15.99
CA ILE A 304 -5.31 7.26 -16.23
C ILE A 304 -5.44 8.32 -17.32
N LEU A 305 -6.10 8.02 -18.44
CA LEU A 305 -6.33 8.96 -19.56
C LEU A 305 -7.19 10.17 -19.17
N ARG A 306 -8.04 10.07 -18.14
CA ARG A 306 -8.74 11.24 -17.58
C ARG A 306 -7.78 12.21 -16.90
N ILE A 307 -6.72 11.70 -16.25
CA ILE A 307 -5.73 12.51 -15.55
C ILE A 307 -4.70 13.07 -16.54
N ILE A 308 -4.11 12.23 -17.38
CA ILE A 308 -3.01 12.62 -18.27
C ILE A 308 -3.47 13.33 -19.55
N GLY A 309 -4.78 13.33 -19.80
CA GLY A 309 -5.42 13.82 -21.00
C GLY A 309 -5.21 12.92 -22.22
N PRO A 310 -5.74 13.31 -23.40
CA PRO A 310 -5.58 12.55 -24.63
C PRO A 310 -4.10 12.35 -25.02
N ILE A 311 -3.84 11.23 -25.69
CA ILE A 311 -2.53 10.87 -26.25
C ILE A 311 -2.62 10.77 -27.76
N GLU A 312 -1.61 11.30 -28.46
CA GLU A 312 -1.54 11.29 -29.91
C GLU A 312 -0.47 10.29 -30.37
N ILE A 313 -0.86 9.33 -31.20
CA ILE A 313 0.02 8.33 -31.79
C ILE A 313 0.27 8.73 -33.25
N LYS A 314 1.26 9.63 -33.43
CA LYS A 314 1.57 10.27 -34.72
C LYS A 314 1.81 9.29 -35.86
N GLU A 315 2.41 8.14 -35.57
CA GLU A 315 2.68 7.08 -36.57
C GLU A 315 1.40 6.57 -37.25
N TYR A 316 0.27 6.58 -36.53
CA TYR A 316 -0.99 6.00 -36.99
C TYR A 316 -2.10 7.03 -37.21
N ASP A 317 -1.83 8.32 -36.96
CA ASP A 317 -2.84 9.40 -36.99
C ASP A 317 -4.05 9.08 -36.09
N ILE A 318 -3.76 8.58 -34.89
CA ILE A 318 -4.77 8.19 -33.88
C ILE A 318 -4.62 9.07 -32.65
N VAL A 319 -5.74 9.58 -32.13
CA VAL A 319 -5.83 10.20 -30.82
C VAL A 319 -6.65 9.30 -29.90
N LEU A 320 -6.03 8.85 -28.80
CA LEU A 320 -6.70 8.05 -27.77
C LEU A 320 -7.01 8.92 -26.56
N ASP A 321 -8.24 8.82 -26.06
CA ASP A 321 -8.71 9.44 -24.84
C ASP A 321 -9.48 8.42 -23.98
N HIS A 322 -9.99 8.87 -22.83
CA HIS A 322 -10.70 8.01 -21.89
C HIS A 322 -12.05 7.47 -22.40
N ASN A 323 -12.60 8.00 -23.50
CA ASN A 323 -13.87 7.58 -24.09
C ASN A 323 -13.66 6.59 -25.23
N ASN A 324 -12.59 6.75 -26.00
CA ASN A 324 -12.38 5.99 -27.22
C ASN A 324 -11.30 4.91 -27.12
N PHE A 325 -10.52 4.83 -26.02
CA PHE A 325 -9.37 3.93 -25.90
C PHE A 325 -9.67 2.48 -26.35
N LEU A 326 -10.61 1.80 -25.71
CA LEU A 326 -10.91 0.40 -26.03
C LEU A 326 -11.51 0.22 -27.45
N PRO A 327 -12.56 0.97 -27.85
CA PRO A 327 -13.10 0.87 -29.21
C PRO A 327 -12.07 1.11 -30.32
N GLU A 328 -11.16 2.05 -30.11
CA GLU A 328 -10.08 2.35 -31.05
C GLU A 328 -9.06 1.22 -31.14
N ILE A 329 -8.61 0.69 -30.00
CA ILE A 329 -7.68 -0.45 -29.96
C ILE A 329 -8.32 -1.67 -30.64
N GLN A 330 -9.56 -2.02 -30.29
CA GLN A 330 -10.28 -3.15 -30.88
C GLN A 330 -10.43 -2.99 -32.39
N ARG A 331 -10.89 -1.83 -32.86
CA ARG A 331 -11.05 -1.57 -34.30
C ARG A 331 -9.75 -1.74 -35.07
N ASN A 332 -8.62 -1.28 -34.53
CA ASN A 332 -7.32 -1.41 -35.20
C ASN A 332 -6.81 -2.85 -35.27
N VAL A 333 -7.11 -3.65 -34.23
CA VAL A 333 -6.79 -5.09 -34.21
C VAL A 333 -7.69 -5.86 -35.17
N GLU A 334 -9.01 -5.64 -35.14
CA GLU A 334 -10.00 -6.33 -35.98
C GLU A 334 -9.81 -6.05 -37.47
N THR A 335 -9.52 -4.80 -37.82
CA THR A 335 -9.30 -4.41 -39.22
C THR A 335 -7.90 -4.75 -39.74
N ASN A 336 -7.05 -5.38 -38.91
CA ASN A 336 -5.63 -5.62 -39.17
C ASN A 336 -4.88 -4.37 -39.65
N LYS A 337 -5.37 -3.16 -39.35
CA LYS A 337 -4.75 -1.91 -39.79
C LYS A 337 -3.44 -1.69 -39.07
N ASN A 338 -3.45 -1.73 -37.73
CA ASN A 338 -2.28 -1.46 -36.90
C ASN A 338 -2.35 -2.28 -35.60
N LYS A 339 -1.76 -3.48 -35.57
CA LYS A 339 -1.73 -4.31 -34.34
C LYS A 339 -0.83 -3.73 -33.24
N ASN A 340 -0.01 -2.74 -33.58
CA ASN A 340 0.99 -2.15 -32.68
C ASN A 340 0.53 -0.86 -32.00
N VAL A 341 -0.74 -0.43 -32.14
CA VAL A 341 -1.23 0.82 -31.53
C VAL A 341 -0.96 0.83 -30.02
N LEU A 342 -1.24 -0.29 -29.32
CA LEU A 342 -0.98 -0.38 -27.88
C LEU A 342 0.52 -0.28 -27.54
N LYS A 343 1.37 -0.86 -28.38
CA LYS A 343 2.82 -0.81 -28.24
C LYS A 343 3.35 0.62 -28.39
N SER A 344 2.78 1.41 -29.29
CA SER A 344 3.12 2.83 -29.45
C SER A 344 2.46 3.73 -28.39
N ALA A 345 1.26 3.38 -27.90
CA ALA A 345 0.55 4.13 -26.86
C ALA A 345 1.23 4.04 -25.48
N THR A 346 1.69 2.84 -25.11
CA THR A 346 2.15 2.55 -23.75
C THR A 346 3.30 3.48 -23.30
N PRO A 347 4.39 3.67 -24.08
CA PRO A 347 5.46 4.60 -23.69
C PRO A 347 4.97 6.04 -23.48
N ILE A 348 4.03 6.52 -24.31
CA ILE A 348 3.46 7.87 -24.21
C ILE A 348 2.66 8.03 -22.91
N ILE A 349 1.90 7.00 -22.51
CA ILE A 349 1.17 6.98 -21.24
C ILE A 349 2.16 7.10 -20.07
N PHE A 350 3.22 6.29 -20.05
CA PHE A 350 4.23 6.31 -18.98
C PHE A 350 5.00 7.64 -18.93
N GLU A 351 5.34 8.22 -20.07
CA GLU A 351 5.98 9.55 -20.15
C GLU A 351 5.07 10.64 -19.55
N LYS A 352 3.79 10.64 -19.90
CA LYS A 352 2.83 11.59 -19.35
C LYS A 352 2.60 11.41 -17.85
N ILE A 353 2.56 10.16 -17.36
CA ILE A 353 2.52 9.88 -15.91
C ILE A 353 3.75 10.47 -15.22
N GLY A 354 4.94 10.28 -15.80
CA GLY A 354 6.20 10.79 -15.25
C GLY A 354 6.33 12.31 -15.23
N THR A 355 5.44 13.04 -15.91
CA THR A 355 5.42 14.51 -16.02
C THR A 355 4.21 15.16 -15.35
N LEU A 356 3.39 14.38 -14.63
CA LEU A 356 2.27 14.91 -13.84
C LEU A 356 2.75 15.91 -12.78
N LYS A 357 1.91 16.91 -12.51
CA LYS A 357 2.06 17.79 -11.34
C LYS A 357 1.53 17.10 -10.09
N ASP A 358 1.89 17.59 -8.91
CA ASP A 358 1.55 16.98 -7.62
C ASP A 358 0.05 16.64 -7.49
N GLU A 359 -0.85 17.52 -7.93
CA GLU A 359 -2.30 17.26 -7.89
C GLU A 359 -2.68 16.03 -8.74
N GLY A 360 -2.09 15.91 -9.93
CA GLY A 360 -2.30 14.76 -10.81
C GLY A 360 -1.67 13.48 -10.30
N LYS A 361 -0.52 13.58 -9.61
CA LYS A 361 0.14 12.41 -9.00
C LYS A 361 -0.65 11.87 -7.81
N ILE A 362 -1.19 12.76 -6.97
CA ILE A 362 -2.10 12.38 -5.87
C ILE A 362 -3.34 11.70 -6.43
N ALA A 363 -4.00 12.32 -7.43
CA ALA A 363 -5.17 11.76 -8.08
C ALA A 363 -4.89 10.37 -8.72
N LEU A 364 -3.69 10.16 -9.27
CA LEU A 364 -3.28 8.87 -9.82
C LEU A 364 -3.19 7.80 -8.73
N VAL A 365 -2.62 8.11 -7.57
CA VAL A 365 -2.54 7.16 -6.44
C VAL A 365 -3.93 6.82 -5.90
N GLU A 366 -4.82 7.80 -5.80
CA GLU A 366 -6.22 7.59 -5.40
C GLU A 366 -6.97 6.67 -6.36
N ILE A 367 -6.82 6.89 -7.67
CA ILE A 367 -7.42 6.03 -8.71
C ILE A 367 -6.81 4.62 -8.65
N ILE A 368 -5.51 4.47 -8.46
CA ILE A 368 -4.88 3.15 -8.33
C ILE A 368 -5.46 2.41 -7.10
N ALA A 369 -5.60 3.09 -5.96
CA ALA A 369 -6.19 2.50 -4.76
C ALA A 369 -7.65 2.06 -4.99
N ASP A 370 -8.48 2.90 -5.60
CA ASP A 370 -9.87 2.59 -5.97
C ASP A 370 -9.96 1.40 -6.95
N ARG A 371 -9.04 1.33 -7.93
CA ARG A 371 -8.99 0.24 -8.91
C ARG A 371 -8.48 -1.07 -8.32
N ILE A 372 -7.60 -1.04 -7.32
CA ILE A 372 -7.23 -2.21 -6.51
C ILE A 372 -8.44 -2.73 -5.75
N GLU A 373 -9.20 -1.84 -5.08
CA GLU A 373 -10.39 -2.22 -4.31
C GLU A 373 -11.44 -2.91 -5.21
N LYS A 374 -11.64 -2.38 -6.43
CA LYS A 374 -12.55 -2.94 -7.45
C LYS A 374 -12.02 -4.18 -8.17
N LYS A 375 -10.80 -4.62 -7.88
CA LYS A 375 -10.11 -5.74 -8.58
C LYS A 375 -9.87 -5.47 -10.07
N ASP A 376 -9.82 -4.20 -10.45
CA ASP A 376 -9.37 -3.78 -11.78
C ASP A 376 -7.84 -3.77 -11.88
N ILE A 377 -7.15 -3.71 -10.72
CA ILE A 377 -5.72 -3.97 -10.56
C ILE A 377 -5.55 -5.13 -9.58
N MET A 378 -4.78 -6.15 -9.96
CA MET A 378 -4.42 -7.28 -9.09
C MET A 378 -2.93 -7.58 -9.23
N ILE A 379 -2.28 -7.97 -8.13
CA ILE A 379 -0.83 -8.18 -8.08
C ILE A 379 -0.53 -9.59 -7.56
N TYR A 380 0.39 -10.27 -8.22
CA TYR A 380 0.98 -11.53 -7.79
C TYR A 380 2.50 -11.38 -7.78
N LEU A 381 3.16 -11.85 -6.71
CA LEU A 381 4.62 -11.92 -6.62
C LEU A 381 5.06 -13.37 -6.33
N ASP A 382 6.19 -13.79 -6.89
CA ASP A 382 6.73 -15.14 -6.68
C ASP A 382 7.40 -15.31 -5.31
N ASP A 383 7.90 -14.21 -4.73
CA ASP A 383 8.41 -14.18 -3.37
C ASP A 383 7.28 -14.40 -2.35
N LEU A 384 7.39 -15.47 -1.56
CA LEU A 384 6.35 -15.86 -0.60
C LEU A 384 6.06 -14.80 0.47
N MET A 385 7.06 -14.03 0.90
CA MET A 385 6.87 -13.02 1.94
C MET A 385 6.11 -11.82 1.38
N MET A 386 6.49 -11.37 0.18
CA MET A 386 5.80 -10.28 -0.50
C MET A 386 4.38 -10.69 -0.91
N GLU A 387 4.19 -11.89 -1.46
CA GLU A 387 2.86 -12.39 -1.86
C GLU A 387 1.90 -12.51 -0.69
N ASN A 388 2.35 -13.04 0.46
CA ASN A 388 1.51 -13.10 1.66
C ASN A 388 1.07 -11.71 2.13
N PHE A 389 1.94 -10.70 2.02
CA PHE A 389 1.58 -9.32 2.34
C PHE A 389 0.54 -8.77 1.35
N ILE A 390 0.74 -8.96 0.04
CA ILE A 390 -0.18 -8.55 -1.02
C ILE A 390 -1.58 -9.16 -0.84
N GLN A 391 -1.66 -10.44 -0.48
CA GLN A 391 -2.91 -11.14 -0.17
C GLN A 391 -3.57 -10.59 1.11
N ASN A 392 -2.80 -10.41 2.19
CA ASN A 392 -3.35 -9.85 3.43
C ASN A 392 -3.87 -8.41 3.26
N MET A 393 -3.30 -7.65 2.33
CA MET A 393 -3.78 -6.33 1.93
C MET A 393 -5.00 -6.36 1.00
N GLY A 394 -5.46 -7.55 0.60
CA GLY A 394 -6.57 -7.71 -0.34
C GLY A 394 -6.23 -7.25 -1.76
N VAL A 395 -4.96 -7.19 -2.14
CA VAL A 395 -4.51 -6.77 -3.49
C VAL A 395 -4.38 -7.97 -4.43
N GLY A 396 -4.23 -9.18 -3.88
CA GLY A 396 -3.89 -10.39 -4.62
C GLY A 396 -4.98 -10.95 -5.55
N GLY A 397 -6.26 -10.59 -5.35
CA GLY A 397 -7.36 -11.14 -6.16
C GLY A 397 -7.59 -12.64 -5.96
N GLU A 398 -7.16 -13.18 -4.82
CA GLU A 398 -7.38 -14.54 -4.41
C GLU A 398 -8.85 -14.80 -4.04
N VAL A 399 -9.24 -16.08 -4.11
CA VAL A 399 -10.53 -16.49 -3.55
C VAL A 399 -10.58 -16.20 -2.05
N THR A 400 -11.77 -15.80 -1.57
CA THR A 400 -11.95 -15.48 -0.15
C THR A 400 -11.51 -16.64 0.74
N ARG A 401 -10.51 -16.38 1.59
CA ARG A 401 -10.08 -17.32 2.63
C ARG A 401 -11.00 -17.19 3.83
N LEU A 402 -11.80 -18.22 4.08
CA LEU A 402 -12.68 -18.25 5.23
C LEU A 402 -11.89 -18.62 6.50
N PRO A 403 -12.14 -17.94 7.63
CA PRO A 403 -11.61 -18.34 8.94
C PRO A 403 -11.96 -19.81 9.26
N LYS A 404 -11.10 -20.49 10.03
CA LYS A 404 -11.32 -21.91 10.38
C LYS A 404 -12.60 -22.12 11.22
N ASP A 405 -13.02 -21.10 11.93
CA ASP A 405 -14.20 -21.04 12.78
C ASP A 405 -15.42 -20.41 12.08
N PHE A 406 -15.34 -20.15 10.77
CA PHE A 406 -16.45 -19.63 10.00
C PHE A 406 -17.58 -20.66 9.89
N PHE A 407 -18.78 -20.29 10.37
CA PHE A 407 -19.99 -21.10 10.28
C PHE A 407 -20.92 -20.53 9.20
N GLY A 408 -20.74 -20.99 7.96
CA GLY A 408 -21.54 -20.57 6.79
C GLY A 408 -21.01 -21.16 5.49
N GLU A 409 -21.62 -20.75 4.36
CA GLU A 409 -21.21 -21.14 3.01
C GLU A 409 -20.72 -19.92 2.22
N TYR A 410 -19.72 -20.12 1.36
CA TYR A 410 -19.25 -19.12 0.40
C TYR A 410 -19.60 -19.59 -1.01
N LEU A 411 -20.38 -18.78 -1.72
CA LEU A 411 -20.74 -18.99 -3.12
C LEU A 411 -20.13 -17.88 -3.98
N ALA A 412 -19.27 -18.27 -4.92
CA ALA A 412 -18.77 -17.38 -5.96
C ALA A 412 -19.37 -17.80 -7.32
N VAL A 413 -20.17 -16.93 -7.93
CA VAL A 413 -20.77 -17.17 -9.26
C VAL A 413 -19.90 -16.49 -10.31
N ILE A 414 -19.21 -17.29 -11.11
CA ILE A 414 -18.17 -16.81 -12.03
C ILE A 414 -18.59 -17.06 -13.47
N ASN A 415 -18.59 -15.98 -14.25
CA ASN A 415 -18.94 -16.00 -15.67
C ASN A 415 -17.67 -16.03 -16.53
N ALA A 416 -17.76 -16.71 -17.68
CA ALA A 416 -16.74 -16.68 -18.72
C ALA A 416 -17.43 -16.73 -20.10
N ASN A 417 -17.03 -15.85 -21.03
CA ASN A 417 -17.48 -15.87 -22.43
C ASN A 417 -16.27 -16.07 -23.35
N ILE A 418 -15.89 -17.33 -23.53
CA ILE A 418 -14.75 -17.67 -24.36
C ILE A 418 -15.28 -17.97 -25.77
N ALA A 419 -14.73 -17.30 -26.78
CA ALA A 419 -15.18 -17.33 -28.18
C ALA A 419 -16.63 -16.83 -28.42
N GLY A 420 -17.23 -16.12 -27.47
CA GLY A 420 -18.51 -15.43 -27.64
C GLY A 420 -18.29 -13.93 -27.70
N GLY A 421 -18.43 -13.35 -28.90
CA GLY A 421 -18.59 -11.92 -29.11
C GLY A 421 -20.04 -11.48 -28.93
#